data_AF-A0A814RGD4-F1
#
_entry.id   AF-A0A814RGD4-F1
#
_cell.length_a   1.000
_cell.length_b   1.000
_cell.length_c   1.000
_cell.angle_alpha   90.00
_cell.angle_beta   90.00
_cell.angle_gamma   90.00
#
_symmetry.space_group_name_H-M   'P 1'
#
loop_
_entity.id
_entity.type
_entity.pdbx_description
1 polymer ?
#
loop_
_entity_poly.entity_id
_entity_poly.type
_entity_poly.pdbx_seq_one_letter_code
_entity_poly.pdbx_strand_id
1 'polypeptide(L)'
;MNIVEEYFWQADMAFQSNRLNESCQYICQAIEHLDQPKLTLEQLELLWTVIPKVITHHTRSIERLVHHHQSMPIETEEDQADRCWKFIHCFDENLIQGKNDIDHIHLHRLQADLYLQLSYVSRQ
;
A
#
# COMPACT_ATOMS: atom_id res chain seq x y z
N MET A 1 -9.63 22.60 -8.23
CA MET A 1 -9.16 21.74 -7.13
C MET A 1 -8.38 20.63 -7.78
N ASN A 2 -7.13 20.40 -7.37
CA ASN A 2 -6.29 19.34 -7.93
C ASN A 2 -6.68 18.01 -7.27
N ILE A 3 -7.28 17.09 -8.03
CA ILE A 3 -7.85 15.84 -7.49
C ILE A 3 -6.78 14.93 -6.87
N VAL A 4 -5.56 14.97 -7.41
CA VAL A 4 -4.41 14.21 -6.90
C VAL A 4 -3.98 14.74 -5.53
N GLU A 5 -3.89 16.07 -5.39
CA GLU A 5 -3.55 16.71 -4.10
C GLU A 5 -4.62 16.44 -3.04
N GLU A 6 -5.89 16.43 -3.43
CA GLU A 6 -6.99 16.11 -2.53
C GLU A 6 -6.88 14.68 -2.00
N TYR A 7 -6.62 13.70 -2.87
CA TYR A 7 -6.44 12.31 -2.43
C TYR A 7 -5.21 12.12 -1.54
N PHE A 8 -4.08 12.77 -1.85
CA PHE A 8 -2.91 12.71 -0.96
C PHE A 8 -3.16 13.39 0.39
N TRP A 9 -3.92 14.48 0.43
CA TRP A 9 -4.35 15.09 1.69
C TRP A 9 -5.27 14.15 2.49
N GLN A 10 -6.24 13.50 1.84
CA GLN A 10 -7.11 12.50 2.48
C GLN A 10 -6.30 11.30 2.99
N ALA A 11 -5.28 10.86 2.24
CA ALA A 11 -4.38 9.79 2.63
C ALA A 11 -3.60 10.14 3.90
N ASP A 12 -3.05 11.35 4.01
CA ASP A 12 -2.34 11.81 5.20
C ASP A 12 -3.30 11.93 6.40
N MET A 13 -4.50 12.49 6.22
CA MET A 13 -5.51 12.56 7.28
C MET A 13 -5.93 11.18 7.79
N ALA A 14 -6.11 10.21 6.89
CA ALA A 14 -6.38 8.83 7.24
C ALA A 14 -5.21 8.20 8.00
N PHE A 15 -3.98 8.44 7.54
CA PHE A 15 -2.77 7.94 8.18
C PHE A 15 -2.59 8.47 9.60
N GLN A 16 -2.73 9.78 9.80
CA GLN A 16 -2.65 10.41 11.12
C GLN A 16 -3.73 9.90 12.08
N SER A 17 -4.88 9.48 11.55
CA SER A 17 -5.96 8.86 12.30
C SER A 17 -5.77 7.34 12.53
N ASN A 18 -4.62 6.78 12.16
CA ASN A 18 -4.31 5.34 12.20
C ASN A 18 -5.28 4.48 11.35
N ARG A 19 -5.95 5.07 10.37
CA ARG A 19 -6.82 4.40 9.39
C ARG A 19 -5.98 3.96 8.19
N LEU A 20 -5.08 3.00 8.45
CA LEU A 20 -4.02 2.60 7.53
C LEU A 20 -4.53 2.09 6.17
N ASN A 21 -5.60 1.28 6.17
CA ASN A 21 -6.19 0.77 4.92
C ASN A 21 -6.80 1.88 4.06
N GLU A 22 -7.52 2.82 4.68
CA GLU A 22 -8.09 3.98 3.98
C GLU A 22 -6.98 4.87 3.41
N SER A 23 -5.90 5.08 4.18
CA SER A 23 -4.74 5.83 3.72
C SER A 23 -4.14 5.25 2.43
N CYS A 24 -3.93 3.93 2.39
CA CYS A 24 -3.45 3.28 1.17
C CYS A 24 -4.42 3.39 0.00
N GLN A 25 -5.73 3.28 0.26
CA GLN A 25 -6.75 3.41 -0.79
C GLN A 25 -6.71 4.79 -1.44
N TYR A 26 -6.62 5.85 -0.64
CA TYR A 26 -6.48 7.21 -1.16
C TYR A 26 -5.16 7.41 -1.94
N ILE A 27 -4.05 6.79 -1.50
CA ILE A 27 -2.79 6.82 -2.27
C ILE A 27 -2.98 6.18 -3.65
N CYS A 28 -3.63 5.02 -3.74
CA CYS A 28 -3.91 4.39 -5.04
C CYS A 28 -4.78 5.28 -5.93
N GLN A 29 -5.84 5.85 -5.37
CA GLN A 29 -6.70 6.78 -6.10
C GLN A 29 -5.92 8.00 -6.60
N ALA A 30 -5.02 8.56 -5.79
CA ALA A 30 -4.16 9.65 -6.21
C ALA A 30 -3.26 9.26 -7.39
N ILE A 31 -2.67 8.07 -7.33
CA ILE A 31 -1.79 7.52 -8.35
C ILE A 31 -2.54 7.25 -9.66
N GLU A 32 -3.75 6.70 -9.61
CA GLU A 32 -4.59 6.43 -10.79
C GLU A 32 -4.99 7.72 -11.53
N HIS A 33 -5.00 8.86 -10.85
CA HIS A 33 -5.34 10.17 -11.41
C HIS A 33 -4.10 11.00 -11.79
N LEU A 34 -2.90 10.40 -11.76
CA LEU A 34 -1.68 11.07 -12.18
C LEU A 34 -1.62 11.21 -13.71
N ASP A 35 -1.71 12.46 -14.20
CA ASP A 35 -1.50 12.78 -15.62
C ASP A 35 -0.08 12.44 -16.11
N GLN A 36 0.89 12.40 -15.19
CA GLN A 36 2.25 11.92 -15.41
C GLN A 36 2.68 11.08 -14.22
N PRO A 37 3.47 10.01 -14.43
CA PRO A 37 3.92 9.09 -13.38
C PRO A 37 5.01 9.68 -12.50
N LYS A 38 4.85 10.95 -12.10
CA LYS A 38 5.80 11.71 -11.32
C LYS A 38 5.13 12.22 -10.06
N LEU A 39 5.53 11.63 -8.95
CA LEU A 39 5.18 12.09 -7.62
C LEU A 39 6.12 13.21 -7.18
N THR A 40 5.60 14.12 -6.35
CA THR A 40 6.43 15.07 -5.60
C THR A 40 7.16 14.35 -4.47
N LEU A 41 8.21 14.97 -3.92
CA LEU A 41 8.97 14.42 -2.79
C LEU A 41 8.07 14.13 -1.58
N GLU A 42 7.14 15.04 -1.24
CA GLU A 42 6.21 14.87 -0.12
C GLU A 42 5.26 13.67 -0.33
N GLN A 43 4.76 13.49 -1.56
CA GLN A 43 3.90 12.34 -1.90
C GLN A 43 4.66 11.02 -1.83
N LEU A 44 5.95 11.02 -2.23
CA LEU A 44 6.84 9.87 -2.10
C LEU A 44 7.13 9.55 -0.63
N GLU A 45 7.42 10.56 0.19
CA GLU A 45 7.67 10.38 1.62
C GLU A 45 6.44 9.79 2.34
N LEU A 46 5.23 10.27 1.99
CA LEU A 46 4.00 9.70 2.54
C LEU A 46 3.84 8.24 2.12
N LEU A 47 4.08 7.92 0.85
CA LEU A 47 4.01 6.54 0.33
C LEU A 47 5.03 5.62 1.02
N TRP A 48 6.28 6.07 1.18
CA TRP A 48 7.34 5.35 1.88
C TRP A 48 7.07 5.17 3.38
N THR A 49 6.19 5.98 3.95
CA THR A 49 5.82 5.90 5.36
C THR A 49 4.60 5.03 5.60
N VAL A 50 3.57 5.16 4.75
CA VAL A 50 2.28 4.48 4.89
C VAL A 50 2.40 3.00 4.53
N ILE A 51 2.94 2.68 3.36
CA ILE A 51 2.92 1.31 2.83
C ILE A 51 3.65 0.32 3.76
N PRO A 52 4.88 0.58 4.24
CA PRO A 52 5.56 -0.36 5.15
C PRO A 52 4.83 -0.55 6.48
N LYS A 53 4.15 0.49 6.99
CA LYS A 53 3.34 0.39 8.22
C LYS A 53 2.13 -0.51 8.02
N VAL A 54 1.49 -0.44 6.86
CA VAL A 54 0.34 -1.30 6.50
C VAL A 54 0.80 -2.75 6.37
N ILE A 55 1.90 -3.00 5.64
CA ILE A 55 2.51 -4.32 5.52
C ILE A 55 2.82 -4.90 6.90
N THR A 56 3.53 -4.13 7.75
CA THR A 56 3.91 -4.57 9.10
C THR A 56 2.69 -4.85 9.98
N HIS A 57 1.64 -4.02 9.89
CA HIS A 57 0.42 -4.19 10.67
C HIS A 57 -0.30 -5.49 10.30
N HIS A 58 -0.41 -5.79 9.01
CA HIS A 58 -1.07 -6.97 8.50
C HIS A 58 -0.27 -8.25 8.78
N THR A 59 1.05 -8.25 8.54
CA THR A 59 1.92 -9.37 8.89
C THR A 59 1.81 -9.74 10.38
N ARG A 60 1.87 -8.75 11.29
CA ARG A 60 1.70 -9.00 12.73
C ARG A 60 0.31 -9.49 13.11
N SER A 61 -0.71 -9.12 12.36
CA SER A 61 -2.07 -9.56 12.61
C SER A 61 -2.25 -11.02 12.19
N ILE A 62 -1.68 -11.40 11.05
CA ILE A 62 -1.58 -12.80 10.61
C ILE A 62 -0.79 -13.64 11.62
N GLU A 63 0.43 -13.23 11.98
CA GLU A 63 1.27 -13.96 12.95
C GLU A 63 0.54 -14.24 14.27
N ARG A 64 -0.20 -13.24 14.79
CA ARG A 64 -1.00 -13.41 16.01
C ARG A 64 -2.14 -14.40 15.85
N LEU A 65 -2.82 -14.41 14.71
CA LEU A 65 -3.92 -15.34 14.44
C LEU A 65 -3.40 -16.79 14.35
N VAL A 66 -2.29 -17.00 13.63
CA VAL A 66 -1.62 -18.32 13.51
C VAL A 66 -1.17 -18.84 14.87
N HIS A 67 -0.49 -18.01 15.65
CA HIS A 67 0.05 -18.42 16.95
C HIS A 67 -1.03 -18.69 18.00
N HIS A 68 -2.21 -18.05 17.89
CA HIS A 68 -3.27 -18.19 18.90
C HIS A 68 -4.42 -19.14 18.52
N HIS A 69 -4.41 -19.78 17.33
CA HIS A 69 -5.48 -20.68 16.86
C HIS A 69 -6.88 -20.07 17.04
N GLN A 70 -6.99 -18.74 16.88
CA GLN A 70 -8.25 -18.03 17.06
C GLN A 70 -9.04 -18.10 15.75
N SER A 71 -10.32 -18.49 15.85
CA SER A 71 -11.29 -18.36 14.75
C SER A 71 -11.34 -16.90 14.30
N MET A 72 -10.99 -16.65 13.04
CA MET A 72 -10.86 -15.32 12.45
C MET A 72 -12.03 -14.39 12.81
N PRO A 73 -11.76 -13.16 13.30
CA PRO A 73 -12.70 -12.08 13.15
C PRO A 73 -12.21 -11.06 12.10
N ILE A 74 -13.07 -10.86 11.10
CA ILE A 74 -13.32 -9.63 10.30
C ILE A 74 -12.52 -9.44 8.99
N GLU A 75 -11.34 -10.04 8.81
CA GLU A 75 -10.62 -9.96 7.53
C GLU A 75 -10.05 -11.32 7.13
N THR A 76 -10.51 -11.85 6.00
CA THR A 76 -10.04 -13.15 5.50
C THR A 76 -8.62 -13.03 4.93
N GLU A 77 -7.88 -14.14 4.87
CA GLU A 77 -6.60 -14.20 4.17
C GLU A 77 -6.76 -13.75 2.70
N GLU A 78 -7.88 -14.10 2.09
CA GLU A 78 -8.26 -13.69 0.74
C GLU A 78 -8.39 -12.16 0.63
N ASP A 79 -9.03 -11.49 1.59
CA ASP A 79 -9.16 -10.01 1.62
C ASP A 79 -7.80 -9.30 1.75
N GLN A 80 -6.84 -9.92 2.43
CA GLN A 80 -5.49 -9.38 2.58
C GLN A 80 -4.65 -9.62 1.32
N ALA A 81 -4.78 -10.78 0.69
CA ALA A 81 -4.13 -11.10 -0.57
C ALA A 81 -4.62 -10.20 -1.71
N ASP A 82 -5.94 -10.03 -1.84
CA ASP A 82 -6.56 -9.16 -2.83
C ASP A 82 -6.08 -7.70 -2.70
N ARG A 83 -5.90 -7.23 -1.46
CA ARG A 83 -5.35 -5.89 -1.22
C ARG A 83 -3.90 -5.75 -1.64
N CYS A 84 -3.06 -6.71 -1.26
CA CYS A 84 -1.65 -6.68 -1.68
C CYS A 84 -1.56 -6.69 -3.22
N TRP A 85 -2.40 -7.48 -3.88
CA TRP A 85 -2.51 -7.49 -5.34
C TRP A 85 -2.93 -6.14 -5.93
N LYS A 86 -3.96 -5.49 -5.37
CA LYS A 86 -4.38 -4.15 -5.81
C LYS A 86 -3.27 -3.12 -5.68
N PHE A 87 -2.49 -3.17 -4.59
CA PHE A 87 -1.36 -2.26 -4.39
C PHE A 87 -0.21 -2.51 -5.37
N ILE A 88 0.15 -3.78 -5.58
CA ILE A 88 1.17 -4.17 -6.55
C ILE A 88 0.77 -3.70 -7.95
N HIS A 89 -0.48 -3.96 -8.35
CA HIS A 89 -1.00 -3.57 -9.67
C HIS A 89 -1.00 -2.05 -9.85
N CYS A 90 -1.46 -1.30 -8.84
CA CYS A 90 -1.44 0.15 -8.85
C CYS A 90 -0.03 0.70 -9.08
N PHE A 91 1.00 0.14 -8.42
CA PHE A 91 2.38 0.58 -8.59
C PHE A 91 2.98 0.16 -9.92
N ASP A 92 2.70 -1.07 -10.38
CA ASP A 92 3.19 -1.57 -11.66
C ASP A 92 2.71 -0.73 -12.83
N GLU A 93 1.40 -0.48 -12.92
CA GLU A 93 0.80 0.22 -14.06
C GLU A 93 1.09 1.72 -14.07
N ASN A 94 1.06 2.37 -12.91
CA ASN A 94 1.01 3.83 -12.85
C ASN A 94 2.32 4.48 -12.41
N LEU A 95 3.25 3.75 -11.77
CA LEU A 95 4.51 4.31 -11.28
C LEU A 95 5.75 3.64 -11.90
N ILE A 96 5.77 2.30 -11.99
CA ILE A 96 6.94 1.55 -12.47
C ILE A 96 7.03 1.55 -14.00
N GLN A 97 5.93 1.26 -14.70
CA GLN A 97 5.90 1.34 -16.17
C GLN A 97 6.03 2.77 -16.69
N GLY A 98 5.72 3.76 -15.84
CA GLY A 98 5.77 5.18 -16.15
C GLY A 98 7.17 5.81 -16.28
N LYS A 99 8.26 5.07 -16.02
CA LYS A 99 9.66 5.56 -16.08
C LYS A 99 9.93 6.77 -15.18
N ASN A 100 9.68 6.63 -13.88
CA ASN A 100 10.09 7.64 -12.91
C ASN A 100 11.56 7.41 -12.49
N ASP A 101 12.50 8.09 -13.14
CA ASP A 101 13.95 7.83 -13.05
C ASP A 101 14.57 8.00 -11.66
N ILE A 102 13.95 8.76 -10.75
CA ILE A 102 14.55 9.11 -9.46
C ILE A 102 14.20 8.11 -8.35
N ASP A 103 13.12 7.32 -8.50
CA ASP A 103 12.58 6.52 -7.38
C ASP A 103 12.29 5.05 -7.72
N HIS A 104 12.73 4.58 -8.88
CA HIS A 104 12.55 3.17 -9.31
C HIS A 104 13.02 2.17 -8.24
N ILE A 105 14.13 2.43 -7.55
CA ILE A 105 14.66 1.53 -6.52
C ILE A 105 13.71 1.42 -5.31
N HIS A 106 13.16 2.54 -4.84
CA HIS A 106 12.25 2.55 -3.69
C HIS A 106 10.89 1.93 -4.04
N LEU A 107 10.40 2.19 -5.25
CA LEU A 107 9.17 1.56 -5.75
C LEU A 107 9.31 0.06 -5.90
N HIS A 108 10.41 -0.44 -6.49
CA HIS A 108 10.67 -1.88 -6.58
C HIS A 108 10.89 -2.53 -5.21
N ARG A 109 11.48 -1.81 -4.25
CA ARG A 109 11.60 -2.31 -2.87
C ARG A 109 10.22 -2.49 -2.22
N LEU A 110 9.35 -1.49 -2.32
CA LEU A 110 7.98 -1.58 -1.80
C LEU A 110 7.19 -2.70 -2.47
N GLN A 111 7.34 -2.85 -3.78
CA GLN A 111 6.75 -3.96 -4.52
C GLN A 111 7.25 -5.32 -4.00
N ALA A 112 8.55 -5.47 -3.76
CA ALA A 112 9.12 -6.68 -3.19
C ALA A 112 8.58 -6.97 -1.78
N ASP A 113 8.41 -5.95 -0.94
CA ASP A 113 7.84 -6.09 0.40
C ASP A 113 6.36 -6.54 0.34
N LEU A 114 5.58 -6.03 -0.63
CA LEU A 114 4.20 -6.49 -0.87
C LEU A 114 4.15 -7.93 -1.40
N TYR A 115 5.04 -8.33 -2.30
CA TYR A 115 5.15 -9.72 -2.75
C TYR A 115 5.57 -10.66 -1.63
N LEU A 116 6.45 -10.21 -0.73
CA LEU A 116 6.82 -10.97 0.45
C LEU A 116 5.59 -11.19 1.33
N GLN A 117 4.79 -10.15 1.58
CA GLN A 117 3.53 -10.28 2.31
C GLN A 117 2.55 -11.26 1.64
N LEU A 118 2.33 -11.15 0.33
CA LEU A 118 1.53 -12.13 -0.43
C LEU A 118 1.99 -13.56 -0.22
N SER A 119 3.31 -13.79 -0.24
CA SER A 119 3.89 -15.12 -0.02
C SER A 119 3.66 -15.66 1.39
N TYR A 120 3.56 -14.77 2.40
CA TYR A 120 3.21 -15.15 3.76
C TYR A 120 1.74 -15.55 3.89
N VAL A 121 0.84 -14.83 3.22
CA VAL A 121 -0.59 -15.17 3.21
C VAL A 121 -0.84 -16.48 2.46
N SER A 122 -0.16 -16.71 1.33
CA SER A 122 -0.44 -17.85 0.43
C SER A 122 0.09 -19.21 0.91
N ARG A 123 0.84 -19.25 2.02
CA ARG A 123 1.50 -20.45 2.57
C ARG A 123 0.79 -21.05 3.79
N GLN A 124 -0.28 -20.41 4.26
CA GLN A 124 -1.09 -20.85 5.39
C GLN A 124 -2.29 -21.66 4.89
#